data_AF-A0A1H8EJI7-F1
#
_entry.id   AF-A0A1H8EJI7-F1
#
_cell.length_a   1.000
_cell.length_b   1.000
_cell.length_c   1.000
_cell.angle_alpha   90.00
_cell.angle_beta   90.00
_cell.angle_gamma   90.00
#
_symmetry.space_group_name_H-M   'P 1'
#
loop_
_entity.id
_entity.type
_entity.pdbx_description
1 polymer ?
#
loop_
_entity_poly.entity_id
_entity_poly.type
_entity_poly.pdbx_seq_one_letter_code
_entity_poly.pdbx_strand_id
1 'polypeptide(L)'
;MSEFISGNAGIIKKEDIVFLEILEPNPFFLKDEYKIYATTYTLDKGERKVLLESRKKYKEIEKEFNRIKKEVENTVKKKICWKPKEQETYYYVGISGDVIEDKWDETTTDYAFFITGNCFKTKEKATKHITEILNIYGVKNNAK
;
A
#
# COMPACT_ATOMS: atom_id res chain seq x y z
N MET A 1 19.96 -0.97 10.55
CA MET A 1 18.94 -1.15 11.60
C MET A 1 17.60 -0.91 10.93
N SER A 2 16.71 -1.91 10.87
CA SER A 2 15.36 -1.75 10.32
C SER A 2 14.51 -0.93 11.30
N GLU A 3 13.87 0.11 10.83
CA GLU A 3 13.00 0.95 11.66
C GLU A 3 11.61 0.30 11.74
N PHE A 4 11.04 0.23 12.95
CA PHE A 4 9.76 -0.42 13.20
C PHE A 4 8.70 0.61 13.59
N ILE A 5 7.45 0.31 13.26
CA ILE A 5 6.27 1.01 13.78
C ILE A 5 5.61 0.07 14.79
N SER A 6 5.51 0.50 16.04
CA SER A 6 4.85 -0.26 17.11
C SER A 6 3.48 0.33 17.42
N GLY A 7 2.47 -0.52 17.46
CA GLY A 7 1.12 -0.20 17.88
C GLY A 7 0.56 -1.16 18.92
N ASN A 8 -0.61 -0.85 19.48
CA ASN A 8 -1.30 -1.69 20.47
C ASN A 8 -1.62 -3.11 19.96
N ALA A 9 -1.46 -3.40 18.66
CA ALA A 9 -1.66 -4.73 18.07
C ALA A 9 -0.45 -5.32 17.30
N GLY A 10 0.77 -4.78 17.45
CA GLY A 10 1.98 -5.46 16.96
C GLY A 10 3.11 -4.55 16.49
N ILE A 11 4.23 -5.19 16.15
CA ILE A 11 5.44 -4.57 15.57
C ILE A 11 5.47 -4.90 14.07
N ILE A 12 5.55 -3.87 13.23
CA ILE A 12 5.67 -3.99 11.77
C ILE A 12 6.92 -3.24 11.32
N LYS A 13 7.67 -3.77 10.35
CA LYS A 13 8.77 -3.01 9.72
C LYS A 13 8.18 -1.90 8.86
N LYS A 14 8.81 -0.72 8.85
CA LYS A 14 8.38 0.39 7.99
C LYS A 14 8.33 -0.01 6.51
N GLU A 15 9.25 -0.86 6.07
CA GLU A 15 9.35 -1.33 4.69
C GLU A 15 8.16 -2.21 4.24
N ASP A 16 7.45 -2.83 5.19
CA ASP A 16 6.33 -3.75 4.90
C ASP A 16 4.98 -3.00 4.82
N ILE A 17 4.94 -1.72 5.23
CA ILE A 17 3.72 -0.92 5.28
C ILE A 17 3.41 -0.36 3.90
N VAL A 18 2.28 -0.79 3.35
CA VAL A 18 1.82 -0.37 2.03
C VAL A 18 0.83 0.77 2.16
N PHE A 19 -0.09 0.73 3.12
CA PHE A 19 -1.03 1.84 3.33
C PHE A 19 -1.42 2.02 4.79
N LEU A 20 -1.93 3.22 5.10
CA LEU A 20 -2.45 3.59 6.40
C LEU A 20 -3.87 4.13 6.25
N GLU A 21 -4.78 3.73 7.13
CA GLU A 21 -6.17 4.21 7.18
C GLU A 21 -6.53 4.69 8.58
N ILE A 22 -7.23 5.82 8.67
CA ILE A 22 -7.98 6.22 9.86
C ILE A 22 -9.41 5.73 9.68
N LEU A 23 -9.88 4.91 10.62
CA LEU A 23 -11.28 4.52 10.70
C LEU A 23 -11.98 5.38 11.74
N GLU A 24 -13.01 6.08 11.29
CA GLU A 24 -13.91 6.85 12.15
C GLU A 24 -14.70 5.91 13.08
N PRO A 25 -15.05 6.38 14.28
CA PRO A 25 -15.89 5.63 15.19
C PRO A 25 -17.21 5.27 14.52
N ASN A 26 -17.57 3.99 14.55
CA ASN A 26 -18.83 3.53 13.97
C ASN A 26 -19.99 4.13 14.79
N PRO A 27 -20.91 4.91 14.17
CA PRO A 27 -21.98 5.61 14.87
C PRO A 27 -22.97 4.66 15.58
N PHE A 28 -23.00 3.38 15.19
CA PHE A 28 -23.89 2.37 15.78
C PHE A 28 -23.35 1.72 17.06
N PHE A 29 -22.05 1.82 17.35
CA PHE A 29 -21.40 1.08 18.45
C PHE A 29 -20.95 1.94 19.64
N LEU A 30 -21.34 3.23 19.73
CA LEU A 30 -21.05 4.13 20.87
C LEU A 30 -19.60 4.11 21.36
N LYS A 31 -18.63 3.89 20.46
CA LYS A 31 -17.21 3.98 20.79
C LYS A 31 -16.64 5.18 20.07
N ASP A 32 -16.40 6.28 20.78
CA ASP A 32 -15.66 7.48 20.30
C ASP A 32 -14.17 7.19 20.02
N GLU A 33 -13.84 5.94 19.68
CA GLU A 33 -12.49 5.45 19.52
C GLU A 33 -12.13 5.41 18.03
N TYR A 34 -11.45 6.45 17.58
CA TYR A 34 -10.77 6.43 16.28
C TYR A 34 -9.67 5.37 16.30
N LYS A 35 -9.43 4.76 15.14
CA LYS A 35 -8.45 3.70 14.96
C LYS A 35 -7.56 3.99 13.77
N ILE A 36 -6.26 3.78 13.93
CA ILE A 36 -5.29 3.81 12.83
C ILE A 36 -4.93 2.38 12.49
N TYR A 37 -5.14 1.98 11.25
CA TYR A 37 -4.68 0.71 10.72
C TYR A 37 -3.53 0.93 9.76
N ALA A 38 -2.51 0.08 9.83
CA ALA A 38 -1.58 -0.15 8.75
C ALA A 38 -1.98 -1.42 8.04
N THR A 39 -1.95 -1.39 6.72
CA THR A 39 -2.05 -2.59 5.94
C THR A 39 -0.73 -2.86 5.26
N THR A 40 -0.29 -4.10 5.44
CA THR A 40 0.88 -4.67 4.82
C THR A 40 0.41 -5.67 3.78
N TYR A 41 1.01 -5.64 2.60
CA TYR A 41 0.90 -6.76 1.67
C TYR A 41 2.19 -7.55 1.74
N THR A 42 2.11 -8.79 2.20
CA THR A 42 3.23 -9.71 2.10
C THR A 42 2.86 -10.86 1.16
N LEU A 43 3.80 -11.22 0.30
CA LEU A 43 3.62 -12.18 -0.79
C LEU A 43 3.21 -13.57 -0.30
N ASP A 44 3.57 -13.89 0.93
CA ASP A 44 3.30 -15.14 1.62
C ASP A 44 1.94 -15.18 2.32
N LYS A 45 1.31 -14.03 2.63
CA LYS A 45 0.12 -13.96 3.50
C LYS A 45 -1.03 -13.10 2.98
N GLY A 46 -0.85 -12.42 1.84
CA GLY A 46 -1.86 -11.54 1.27
C GLY A 46 -1.98 -10.22 2.03
N GLU A 47 -3.16 -9.59 1.94
CA GLU A 47 -3.48 -8.37 2.67
C GLU A 47 -3.55 -8.67 4.17
N ARG A 48 -2.72 -7.98 4.97
CA ARG A 48 -2.79 -8.02 6.42
C ARG A 48 -3.01 -6.63 6.96
N LYS A 49 -4.18 -6.41 7.56
CA LYS A 49 -4.53 -5.20 8.30
C LYS A 49 -4.12 -5.33 9.76
N VAL A 50 -3.34 -4.39 10.26
CA VAL A 50 -2.83 -4.35 11.64
C VAL A 50 -3.24 -3.03 12.28
N LEU A 51 -3.82 -3.10 13.48
CA LEU A 51 -4.17 -1.91 14.26
C LEU A 51 -2.90 -1.30 14.87
N LEU A 52 -2.56 -0.08 14.48
CA LEU A 52 -1.44 0.65 15.06
C LEU A 52 -1.86 1.40 16.33
N GLU A 53 -2.98 2.11 16.29
CA GLU A 53 -3.42 2.92 17.42
C GLU A 53 -4.93 2.88 17.56
N SER A 54 -5.40 2.92 18.80
CA SER A 54 -6.82 3.05 19.13
C SER A 54 -6.96 3.87 20.40
N ARG A 55 -8.12 4.54 20.57
CA ARG A 55 -8.52 5.26 21.80
C ARG A 55 -7.96 6.68 21.98
N LYS A 56 -7.64 7.37 20.90
CA LYS A 56 -7.25 8.79 20.92
C LYS A 56 -8.31 9.68 20.29
N LYS A 57 -8.35 10.96 20.68
CA LYS A 57 -9.23 11.96 20.05
C LYS A 57 -8.80 12.18 18.59
N TYR A 58 -9.75 12.45 17.69
CA TYR A 58 -9.51 12.64 16.25
C TYR A 58 -8.26 13.46 15.92
N LYS A 59 -8.11 14.65 16.52
CA LYS A 59 -6.98 15.57 16.26
C LYS A 59 -5.61 14.98 16.58
N GLU A 60 -5.52 14.13 17.59
CA GLU A 60 -4.27 13.47 17.97
C GLU A 60 -3.94 12.33 17.00
N ILE A 61 -4.97 11.59 16.56
CA ILE A 61 -4.84 10.54 15.55
C ILE A 61 -4.48 11.12 14.17
N GLU A 62 -5.09 12.23 13.78
CA GLU A 62 -4.78 12.92 12.53
C GLU A 62 -3.31 13.40 12.51
N LYS A 63 -2.83 13.95 13.62
CA LYS A 63 -1.43 14.37 13.75
C LYS A 63 -0.46 13.18 13.65
N GLU A 64 -0.76 12.09 14.35
CA GLU A 64 0.04 10.86 14.31
C GLU A 64 0.01 10.18 12.94
N PHE A 65 -1.17 10.10 12.32
CA PHE A 65 -1.34 9.58 10.97
C PHE A 65 -0.51 10.37 9.95
N ASN A 66 -0.57 11.70 9.98
CA ASN A 66 0.22 12.55 9.10
C ASN A 66 1.73 12.38 9.30
N ARG A 67 2.18 12.16 10.55
CA ARG A 67 3.58 11.82 10.84
C ARG A 67 3.99 10.50 10.19
N ILE A 68 3.23 9.43 10.44
CA ILE A 68 3.52 8.08 9.93
C ILE A 68 3.45 8.05 8.39
N LYS A 69 2.43 8.70 7.80
CA LYS A 69 2.29 8.86 6.34
C LYS A 69 3.55 9.48 5.73
N LYS A 70 4.04 10.59 6.31
CA LYS A 70 5.25 11.27 5.82
C LYS A 70 6.50 10.40 5.91
N GLU A 71 6.63 9.58 6.95
CA GLU A 71 7.75 8.64 7.10
C GLU A 71 7.70 7.50 6.06
N VAL A 72 6.52 6.95 5.80
CA VAL A 72 6.32 5.92 4.76
C VAL A 72 6.58 6.49 3.38
N GLU A 73 6.03 7.65 3.05
CA GLU A 73 6.25 8.33 1.76
C GLU A 73 7.74 8.61 1.50
N ASN A 74 8.50 9.05 2.51
CA ASN A 74 9.94 9.28 2.37
C ASN A 74 10.73 7.98 2.15
N THR A 75 10.24 6.86 2.65
CA THR A 75 10.85 5.53 2.45
C THR A 75 10.58 5.04 1.03
N VAL A 76 9.33 5.15 0.55
CA VAL A 76 8.92 4.77 -0.81
C VAL A 76 9.56 5.68 -1.87
N LYS A 77 9.72 6.98 -1.58
CA LYS A 77 10.39 7.97 -2.47
C LYS A 77 11.84 7.64 -2.79
N LYS A 78 12.53 6.75 -2.07
CA LYS A 78 13.88 6.31 -2.48
C LYS A 78 13.89 5.35 -3.68
N LYS A 79 12.74 4.88 -4.15
CA LYS A 79 12.59 3.87 -5.21
C LYS A 79 11.88 4.35 -6.48
N ILE A 80 11.67 5.66 -6.61
CA ILE A 80 10.69 6.36 -7.49
C ILE A 80 10.27 5.59 -8.76
N CYS A 81 9.04 5.06 -8.72
CA CYS A 81 8.20 4.87 -9.89
C CYS A 81 7.34 6.12 -10.15
N TRP A 82 6.91 6.29 -11.40
CA TRP A 82 6.03 7.37 -11.85
C TRP A 82 4.62 7.21 -11.25
N LYS A 83 4.05 8.29 -10.68
CA LYS A 83 2.66 8.33 -10.16
C LYS A 83 1.74 8.96 -11.23
N PRO A 84 0.62 8.33 -11.61
CA PRO A 84 -0.41 8.94 -12.44
C PRO A 84 -1.13 10.09 -11.70
N LYS A 85 -1.72 11.01 -12.46
CA LYS A 85 -2.71 11.98 -11.97
C LYS A 85 -4.09 11.32 -11.83
N GLU A 86 -4.99 11.96 -11.08
CA GLU A 86 -6.40 11.56 -11.02
C GLU A 86 -6.99 11.41 -12.43
N GLN A 87 -7.71 10.31 -12.66
CA GLN A 87 -8.26 9.88 -13.95
C GLN A 87 -7.23 9.62 -15.06
N GLU A 88 -5.92 9.72 -14.80
CA GLU A 88 -4.88 9.38 -15.78
C GLU A 88 -4.81 7.87 -15.96
N THR A 89 -4.77 7.45 -17.22
CA THR A 89 -4.61 6.05 -17.57
C THR A 89 -3.23 5.55 -17.18
N TYR A 90 -3.19 4.36 -16.57
CA TYR A 90 -1.98 3.63 -16.29
C TYR A 90 -2.13 2.15 -16.67
N TYR A 91 -1.00 1.48 -16.75
CA TYR A 91 -0.91 0.07 -17.04
C TYR A 91 -0.28 -0.66 -15.85
N TYR A 92 -0.77 -1.85 -15.56
CA TYR A 92 -0.22 -2.73 -14.54
C TYR A 92 -0.20 -4.18 -15.03
N VAL A 93 0.66 -4.99 -14.43
CA VAL A 93 0.74 -6.43 -14.69
C VAL A 93 -0.13 -7.16 -13.66
N GLY A 94 -1.13 -7.89 -14.14
CA GLY A 94 -1.96 -8.77 -13.33
C GLY A 94 -1.21 -10.02 -12.86
N ILE A 95 -1.78 -10.75 -11.92
CA ILE A 95 -1.14 -11.96 -11.36
C ILE A 95 -0.94 -13.09 -12.38
N SER A 96 -1.73 -13.11 -13.46
CA SER A 96 -1.59 -14.01 -14.60
C SER A 96 -0.46 -13.61 -15.57
N GLY A 97 0.15 -12.44 -15.38
CA GLY A 97 1.13 -11.86 -16.32
C GLY A 97 0.50 -10.99 -17.41
N ASP A 98 -0.83 -10.86 -17.43
CA ASP A 98 -1.51 -9.98 -18.39
C ASP A 98 -1.25 -8.51 -18.07
N VAL A 99 -1.08 -7.68 -19.11
CA VAL A 99 -0.99 -6.22 -18.94
C VAL A 99 -2.39 -5.63 -19.05
N ILE A 100 -2.85 -5.01 -17.97
CA ILE A 100 -4.17 -4.42 -17.83
C ILE A 100 -4.04 -2.89 -17.86
N GLU A 101 -5.03 -2.25 -18.47
CA GLU A 101 -5.19 -0.79 -18.49
C GLU A 101 -6.27 -0.38 -17.49
N ASP A 102 -6.01 0.68 -16.71
CA ASP A 102 -6.98 1.21 -15.76
C ASP A 102 -6.81 2.73 -15.57
N LYS A 103 -7.77 3.35 -14.88
CA LYS A 103 -7.73 4.77 -14.50
C LYS A 103 -7.37 4.92 -13.04
N TRP A 104 -6.53 5.91 -12.77
CA TRP A 104 -6.15 6.23 -11.40
C TRP A 104 -7.29 6.94 -10.67
N ASP A 105 -7.98 6.22 -9.79
CA ASP A 105 -9.13 6.67 -9.02
C ASP A 105 -8.80 6.90 -7.53
N GLU A 106 -7.50 6.94 -7.20
CA GLU A 106 -6.99 7.05 -5.83
C GLU A 106 -7.50 5.95 -4.88
N THR A 107 -7.80 4.77 -5.44
CA THR A 107 -8.27 3.62 -4.67
C THR A 107 -7.13 2.92 -3.94
N THR A 108 -7.47 2.07 -2.98
CA THR A 108 -6.50 1.22 -2.27
C THR A 108 -5.68 0.36 -3.24
N THR A 109 -6.30 -0.12 -4.31
CA THR A 109 -5.65 -0.90 -5.38
C THR A 109 -4.64 -0.05 -6.17
N ASP A 110 -4.99 1.17 -6.54
CA ASP A 110 -4.10 2.09 -7.27
C ASP A 110 -2.80 2.35 -6.50
N TYR A 111 -2.94 2.66 -5.20
CA TYR A 111 -1.79 2.89 -4.33
C TYR A 111 -0.93 1.63 -4.14
N ALA A 112 -1.55 0.45 -4.08
CA ALA A 112 -0.81 -0.81 -4.00
C ALA A 112 0.05 -1.05 -5.25
N PHE A 113 -0.49 -0.82 -6.45
CA PHE A 113 0.27 -0.93 -7.71
C PHE A 113 1.38 0.12 -7.81
N PHE A 114 1.13 1.35 -7.38
CA PHE A 114 2.15 2.39 -7.35
C PHE A 114 3.33 2.03 -6.44
N ILE A 115 3.06 1.57 -5.21
CA ILE A 115 4.08 1.27 -4.19
C ILE A 115 4.90 0.04 -4.57
N THR A 116 4.27 -0.96 -5.18
CA THR A 116 4.96 -2.17 -5.68
C THR A 116 5.76 -1.90 -6.95
N GLY A 117 5.67 -0.70 -7.53
CA GLY A 117 6.29 -0.37 -8.81
C GLY A 117 5.57 -0.97 -10.01
N ASN A 118 4.41 -1.60 -9.81
CA ASN A 118 3.54 -2.14 -10.84
C ASN A 118 2.62 -1.07 -11.46
N CYS A 119 3.14 0.13 -11.69
CA CYS A 119 2.38 1.25 -12.23
C CYS A 119 3.18 1.89 -13.35
N PHE A 120 2.68 1.75 -14.58
CA PHE A 120 3.42 2.09 -15.80
C PHE A 120 2.63 3.05 -16.69
N LYS A 121 3.34 4.00 -17.29
CA LYS A 121 2.74 4.98 -18.21
C LYS A 121 2.37 4.40 -19.57
N THR A 122 3.04 3.33 -19.99
CA THR A 122 2.80 2.70 -21.29
C THR A 122 2.70 1.18 -21.15
N LYS A 123 1.86 0.58 -21.99
CA LYS A 123 1.71 -0.87 -22.09
C LYS A 123 3.05 -1.57 -22.35
N GLU A 124 3.87 -1.02 -23.24
CA GLU A 124 5.20 -1.55 -23.59
C GLU A 124 6.13 -1.60 -22.39
N LYS A 125 6.09 -0.58 -21.52
CA LYS A 125 6.88 -0.56 -20.30
C LYS A 125 6.40 -1.66 -19.35
N ALA A 126 5.09 -1.78 -19.14
CA ALA A 126 4.51 -2.85 -18.32
C ALA A 126 4.93 -4.24 -18.84
N THR A 127 4.86 -4.47 -20.17
CA THR A 127 5.28 -5.74 -20.78
C THR A 127 6.75 -6.09 -20.49
N LYS A 128 7.66 -5.11 -20.54
CA LYS A 128 9.08 -5.34 -20.21
C LYS A 128 9.31 -5.76 -18.76
N HIS A 129 8.42 -5.33 -17.85
CA HIS A 129 8.53 -5.61 -16.42
C HIS A 129 7.68 -6.80 -15.96
N ILE A 130 6.99 -7.54 -16.85
CA ILE A 130 6.13 -8.69 -16.47
C ILE A 130 6.86 -9.67 -15.54
N THR A 131 8.06 -10.12 -15.92
CA THR A 131 8.83 -11.08 -15.12
C THR A 131 9.20 -10.53 -13.74
N GLU A 132 9.56 -9.24 -13.66
CA GLU A 132 9.90 -8.59 -12.39
C GLU A 132 8.68 -8.49 -11.48
N ILE A 133 7.52 -8.11 -12.03
CA ILE A 133 6.27 -8.02 -11.27
C ILE A 133 5.75 -9.40 -10.86
N LEU A 134 5.82 -10.42 -11.72
CA LEU A 134 5.43 -11.78 -11.37
C LEU A 134 6.33 -12.37 -10.27
N ASN A 135 7.63 -12.05 -10.30
CA ASN A 135 8.55 -12.38 -9.21
C ASN A 135 8.17 -11.66 -7.92
N ILE A 136 7.74 -10.39 -8.01
CA ILE A 136 7.15 -9.69 -6.86
C ILE A 136 5.95 -10.49 -6.37
N TYR A 137 5.01 -10.95 -7.21
CA TYR A 137 3.88 -11.76 -6.74
C TYR A 137 4.22 -13.17 -6.22
N GLY A 138 5.50 -13.58 -6.23
CA GLY A 138 5.91 -14.92 -5.81
C GLY A 138 5.50 -16.01 -6.81
N VAL A 139 5.08 -15.64 -8.02
CA VAL A 139 4.78 -16.58 -9.10
C VAL A 139 6.10 -17.08 -9.66
N LYS A 140 6.54 -18.27 -9.23
CA LYS A 140 7.71 -18.94 -9.82
C LYS A 140 7.37 -19.31 -11.26
N ASN A 141 8.09 -18.71 -12.22
CA ASN A 141 8.12 -19.19 -13.60
C ASN A 141 8.63 -20.64 -13.61
N ASN A 142 7.71 -21.60 -13.62
CA ASN A 142 8.03 -22.96 -14.03
C ASN A 142 8.12 -22.95 -15.56
N ALA A 143 9.20 -22.38 -16.09
CA ALA A 143 9.52 -22.52 -17.50
C ALA A 143 9.92 -23.98 -17.76
N LYS A 144 9.10 -24.68 -18.55
CA LYS A 144 9.48 -25.84 -19.35
C LYS A 144 9.07 -25.57 -20.78
#